data_AF-A0A2Z3UFT0-F1
#
_entry.id   AF-A0A2Z3UFT0-F1
#
_cell.length_a   1.000
_cell.length_b   1.000
_cell.length_c   1.000
_cell.angle_alpha   90.00
_cell.angle_beta   90.00
_cell.angle_gamma   90.00
#
_symmetry.space_group_name_H-M   'P 1'
#
loop_
_entity.id
_entity.type
_entity.pdbx_description
1 polymer ?
#
loop_
_entity_poly.entity_id
_entity_poly.type
_entity_poly.pdbx_seq_one_letter_code
_entity_poly.pdbx_strand_id
1 'polypeptide(L)'
;MGETITFWVLAVLSVAAAFGLVFSRKAVYSALMLGMVMLSLAVLYAIQDAPFLAAVQIIVYTGAVMMLFLFVLMLVGVDSADSLVETIRGQRFWAAVAGLGFAVLLALGVGNVTFAAPTGMEAAVQAAGGNVPSLAQQLFTRYVFAFEVTSALLITAALGAMVLAHRERVRPKATQRELARARFIGPQPSPLPGPGTYALHNAIDMPALLPDGTVSPKSINRVLARHDTEDGVRPTDPEKAALIKQVIEKDIVVKEAPEQEDDR
;
A
#
# COMPACT_ATOMS: atom_id res chain seq x y z
N MET A 1 21.30 8.21 -34.43
CA MET A 1 20.35 7.11 -34.75
C MET A 1 20.02 6.26 -33.53
N GLY A 2 21.02 5.75 -32.79
CA GLY A 2 20.77 4.96 -31.57
C GLY A 2 19.92 5.68 -30.52
N GLU A 3 20.24 6.94 -30.22
CA GLU A 3 19.47 7.79 -29.30
C GLU A 3 17.98 7.89 -29.66
N THR A 4 17.66 8.21 -30.92
CA THR A 4 16.27 8.35 -31.39
C THR A 4 15.50 7.03 -31.30
N ILE A 5 16.16 5.91 -31.60
CA ILE A 5 15.55 4.57 -31.49
C ILE A 5 15.25 4.27 -30.02
N THR A 6 16.24 4.47 -29.14
CA THR A 6 16.08 4.24 -27.70
C THR A 6 14.99 5.13 -27.12
N PHE A 7 14.91 6.39 -27.53
CA PHE A 7 13.84 7.31 -27.15
C PHE A 7 12.46 6.75 -27.49
N TRP A 8 12.21 6.39 -28.76
CA TRP A 8 10.89 5.91 -29.18
C TRP A 8 10.50 4.59 -28.52
N VAL A 9 11.45 3.67 -28.34
CA VAL A 9 11.22 2.41 -27.63
C VAL A 9 10.82 2.67 -26.18
N LEU A 10 11.57 3.49 -25.45
CA LEU A 10 11.28 3.80 -24.05
C LEU A 10 10.02 4.66 -23.89
N ALA A 11 9.75 5.57 -24.82
CA ALA A 11 8.53 6.39 -24.81
C ALA A 11 7.29 5.50 -24.92
N VAL A 12 7.23 4.60 -25.90
CA VAL A 12 6.11 3.66 -26.04
C VAL A 12 6.00 2.75 -24.83
N LEU A 13 7.12 2.22 -24.34
CA LEU A 13 7.15 1.30 -23.20
C LEU A 13 6.69 1.98 -21.90
N SER A 14 7.13 3.22 -21.64
CA SER A 14 6.70 4.00 -20.48
C SER A 14 5.22 4.37 -20.53
N VAL A 15 4.69 4.75 -21.70
CA VAL A 15 3.26 5.03 -21.87
C VAL A 15 2.43 3.76 -21.69
N ALA A 16 2.86 2.63 -22.26
CA ALA A 16 2.19 1.35 -22.07
C ALA A 16 2.19 0.91 -20.59
N ALA A 17 3.30 1.09 -19.89
CA ALA A 17 3.39 0.82 -18.45
C ALA A 17 2.50 1.78 -17.64
N ALA A 18 2.40 3.05 -18.00
CA ALA A 18 1.49 4.00 -17.36
C ALA A 18 0.01 3.61 -17.53
N PHE A 19 -0.38 3.12 -18.71
CA PHE A 19 -1.71 2.52 -18.89
C PHE A 19 -1.89 1.25 -18.05
N GLY A 20 -0.88 0.38 -18.01
CA GLY A 20 -0.88 -0.83 -17.18
C GLY A 20 -1.05 -0.52 -15.69
N LEU A 21 -0.43 0.55 -15.19
CA LEU A 21 -0.58 1.06 -13.83
C LEU A 21 -2.03 1.40 -13.51
N VAL A 22 -2.71 2.13 -14.39
CA VAL A 22 -4.09 2.62 -14.20
C VAL A 22 -5.13 1.51 -14.37
N PHE A 23 -4.92 0.60 -15.32
CA PHE A 23 -5.88 -0.46 -15.62
C PHE A 23 -5.70 -1.74 -14.78
N SER A 24 -4.57 -1.87 -14.07
CA SER A 24 -4.31 -3.02 -13.23
C SER A 24 -5.25 -3.07 -12.02
N ARG A 25 -5.87 -4.23 -11.82
CA ARG A 25 -6.76 -4.49 -10.67
C ARG A 25 -6.02 -4.85 -9.39
N LYS A 26 -4.81 -5.39 -9.49
CA LYS A 26 -4.00 -5.74 -8.31
C LYS A 26 -2.96 -4.66 -8.07
N ALA A 27 -2.92 -4.16 -6.85
CA ALA A 27 -2.06 -3.06 -6.46
C ALA A 27 -0.56 -3.40 -6.67
N VAL A 28 -0.17 -4.68 -6.52
CA VAL A 28 1.22 -5.13 -6.77
C VAL A 28 1.63 -4.93 -8.24
N TYR A 29 0.77 -5.32 -9.20
CA TYR A 29 1.08 -5.13 -10.62
C TYR A 29 1.12 -3.64 -10.99
N SER A 30 0.23 -2.84 -10.41
CA SER A 30 0.24 -1.38 -10.55
C SER A 30 1.59 -0.80 -10.12
N ALA A 31 2.10 -1.20 -8.96
CA ALA A 31 3.39 -0.72 -8.47
C ALA A 31 4.58 -1.19 -9.33
N LEU A 32 4.58 -2.43 -9.84
CA LEU A 32 5.61 -2.90 -10.78
C LEU A 32 5.60 -2.10 -12.10
N MET A 33 4.41 -1.79 -12.62
CA MET A 33 4.26 -0.95 -13.81
C MET A 33 4.75 0.48 -13.57
N LEU A 34 4.50 1.07 -12.40
CA LEU A 34 5.09 2.36 -12.02
C LEU A 34 6.62 2.27 -11.97
N GLY A 35 7.18 1.18 -11.46
CA GLY A 35 8.63 0.95 -11.46
C GLY A 35 9.23 0.96 -12.86
N MET A 36 8.54 0.33 -13.83
CA MET A 36 8.94 0.36 -15.23
C MET A 36 8.93 1.78 -15.82
N VAL A 37 7.93 2.61 -15.47
CA VAL A 37 7.89 4.03 -15.87
C VAL A 37 9.08 4.79 -15.29
N MET A 38 9.35 4.64 -13.98
CA MET A 38 10.44 5.35 -13.31
C MET A 38 11.81 4.99 -13.89
N LEU A 39 12.04 3.70 -14.21
CA LEU A 39 13.28 3.25 -14.85
C LEU A 39 13.40 3.75 -16.30
N SER A 40 12.31 3.73 -17.06
CA SER A 40 12.29 4.27 -18.43
C SER A 40 12.64 5.76 -18.44
N LEU A 41 12.08 6.54 -17.50
CA LEU A 41 12.42 7.96 -17.33
C LEU A 41 13.88 8.17 -16.95
N ALA A 42 14.47 7.32 -16.09
CA ALA A 42 15.88 7.43 -15.74
C ALA A 42 16.79 7.29 -16.97
N VAL A 43 16.49 6.33 -17.85
CA VAL A 43 17.25 6.16 -19.09
C VAL A 43 17.00 7.32 -20.05
N LEU A 44 15.76 7.82 -20.16
CA LEU A 44 15.45 9.00 -20.95
C LEU A 44 16.19 10.27 -20.46
N TYR A 45 16.38 10.43 -19.15
CA TYR A 45 17.21 11.51 -18.59
C TYR A 45 18.69 11.33 -18.93
N ALA A 46 19.21 10.11 -18.87
CA ALA A 46 20.61 9.84 -19.20
C ALA A 46 20.91 10.17 -20.67
N ILE A 47 19.97 9.88 -21.57
CA ILE A 47 20.10 10.17 -23.00
C ILE A 47 19.97 11.68 -23.30
N GLN A 48 19.21 12.42 -22.50
CA GLN A 48 19.05 13.87 -22.61
C GLN A 48 20.15 14.67 -21.88
N ASP A 49 21.36 14.11 -21.76
CA ASP A 49 22.51 14.73 -21.09
C ASP A 49 22.26 15.18 -19.64
N ALA A 50 21.37 14.47 -18.93
CA ALA A 50 21.05 14.73 -17.52
C ALA A 50 21.47 13.57 -16.59
N PRO A 51 22.77 13.22 -16.50
CA PRO A 51 23.25 12.04 -15.77
C PRO A 51 23.00 12.14 -14.25
N PHE A 52 23.05 13.34 -13.67
CA PHE A 52 22.72 13.53 -12.25
C PHE A 52 21.24 13.22 -11.97
N LEU A 53 20.33 13.75 -12.80
CA LEU A 53 18.89 13.48 -12.67
C LEU A 53 18.59 11.99 -12.89
N ALA A 54 19.24 11.35 -13.86
CA ALA A 54 19.12 9.91 -14.08
C ALA A 54 19.52 9.11 -12.83
N ALA A 55 20.66 9.44 -12.21
CA ALA A 55 21.12 8.78 -10.98
C ALA A 55 20.15 9.00 -9.81
N VAL A 56 19.68 10.23 -9.60
CA VAL A 56 18.68 10.54 -8.56
C VAL A 56 17.35 9.83 -8.82
N GLN A 57 16.93 9.69 -10.08
CA GLN A 57 15.73 8.93 -10.47
C GLN A 57 15.81 7.46 -10.07
N ILE A 58 16.98 6.84 -10.23
CA ILE A 58 17.20 5.45 -9.83
C ILE A 58 17.27 5.34 -8.30
N ILE A 59 18.09 6.17 -7.65
CA ILE A 59 18.36 6.03 -6.21
C ILE A 59 17.15 6.44 -5.36
N VAL A 60 16.54 7.60 -5.65
CA VAL A 60 15.49 8.18 -4.81
C VAL A 60 14.11 7.69 -5.23
N TYR A 61 13.72 7.90 -6.48
CA TYR A 61 12.36 7.58 -6.93
C TYR A 61 12.16 6.06 -7.06
N THR A 62 13.05 5.39 -7.78
CA THR A 62 12.94 3.93 -8.00
C THR A 62 13.44 3.13 -6.79
N GLY A 63 14.47 3.63 -6.10
CA GLY A 63 15.04 2.96 -4.94
C GLY A 63 14.22 3.19 -3.67
N ALA A 64 14.16 4.42 -3.16
CA ALA A 64 13.54 4.69 -1.86
C ALA A 64 12.00 4.78 -1.95
N VAL A 65 11.47 5.65 -2.82
CA VAL A 65 10.03 5.97 -2.84
C VAL A 65 9.21 4.77 -3.31
N MET A 66 9.62 4.11 -4.40
CA MET A 66 8.94 2.91 -4.90
C MET A 66 8.95 1.78 -3.87
N MET A 67 10.09 1.52 -3.22
CA MET A 67 10.18 0.43 -2.23
C MET A 67 9.33 0.73 -0.99
N LEU A 68 9.28 1.99 -0.54
CA LEU A 68 8.37 2.41 0.53
C LEU A 68 6.90 2.20 0.12
N PHE A 69 6.54 2.58 -1.11
CA PHE A 69 5.19 2.38 -1.62
C PHE A 69 4.81 0.90 -1.69
N LEU A 70 5.70 0.06 -2.23
CA LEU A 70 5.51 -1.40 -2.27
C LEU A 70 5.37 -1.99 -0.87
N PHE A 71 6.22 -1.58 0.07
CA PHE A 71 6.17 -2.04 1.44
C PHE A 71 4.85 -1.69 2.12
N VAL A 72 4.39 -0.44 2.01
CA VAL A 72 3.11 0.00 2.56
C VAL A 72 1.95 -0.75 1.93
N LEU A 73 1.96 -0.90 0.61
CA LEU A 73 0.93 -1.62 -0.13
C LEU A 73 0.84 -3.09 0.27
N MET A 74 1.98 -3.74 0.54
CA MET A 74 2.01 -5.11 1.06
C MET A 74 1.55 -5.19 2.52
N LEU A 75 1.89 -4.20 3.36
CA LEU A 75 1.45 -4.16 4.76
C LEU A 75 -0.06 -3.97 4.92
N VAL A 76 -0.70 -3.17 4.06
CA VAL A 76 -2.14 -2.91 4.12
C VAL A 76 -2.97 -4.14 3.73
N GLY A 77 -2.35 -5.13 3.07
CA GLY A 77 -3.04 -6.32 2.56
C GLY A 77 -3.67 -6.02 1.21
N VAL A 78 -3.31 -6.80 0.19
CA VAL A 78 -3.67 -6.57 -1.22
C VAL A 78 -4.94 -7.29 -1.66
N ASP A 79 -5.70 -7.86 -0.73
CA ASP A 79 -6.88 -8.64 -1.03
C ASP A 79 -8.14 -7.81 -0.81
N SER A 80 -8.48 -7.08 -1.85
CA SER A 80 -9.86 -6.79 -2.27
C SER A 80 -9.74 -6.19 -3.66
N ALA A 81 -10.03 -6.98 -4.69
CA ALA A 81 -10.41 -6.39 -5.96
C ALA A 81 -11.73 -5.67 -5.68
N ASP A 82 -11.64 -4.37 -5.38
CA ASP A 82 -12.79 -3.54 -5.10
C ASP A 82 -13.88 -3.83 -6.12
N SER A 83 -15.09 -4.11 -5.62
CA SER A 83 -16.20 -4.44 -6.49
C SER A 83 -16.39 -3.29 -7.48
N LEU A 84 -16.56 -3.61 -8.76
CA LEU A 84 -16.79 -2.63 -9.85
C LEU A 84 -18.15 -1.92 -9.74
N VAL A 85 -18.77 -1.92 -8.56
CA VAL A 85 -20.03 -1.26 -8.29
C VAL A 85 -19.74 0.24 -8.20
N GLU A 86 -20.26 0.98 -9.17
CA GLU A 86 -20.23 2.45 -9.13
C GLU A 86 -21.05 2.96 -7.94
N THR A 87 -20.38 3.50 -6.93
CA THR A 87 -21.04 4.22 -5.82
C THR A 87 -21.77 5.47 -6.34
N ILE A 88 -21.27 6.09 -7.41
CA ILE A 88 -21.84 7.29 -8.04
C ILE A 88 -22.16 6.98 -9.51
N ARG A 89 -23.45 6.95 -9.85
CA ARG A 89 -23.91 6.68 -11.23
C ARG A 89 -23.27 7.65 -12.23
N GLY A 90 -22.62 7.10 -13.26
CA GLY A 90 -22.07 7.89 -14.36
C GLY A 90 -20.70 8.51 -14.08
N GLN A 91 -20.08 8.24 -12.92
CA GLN A 91 -18.74 8.72 -12.60
C GLN A 91 -17.71 8.29 -13.64
N ARG A 92 -17.74 7.04 -14.11
CA ARG A 92 -16.76 6.54 -15.10
C ARG A 92 -16.88 7.26 -16.44
N PHE A 93 -18.10 7.57 -16.86
CA PHE A 93 -18.33 8.32 -18.10
C PHE A 93 -17.77 9.74 -17.99
N TRP A 94 -18.12 10.48 -16.94
CA TRP A 94 -17.61 11.84 -16.74
C TRP A 94 -16.09 11.87 -16.50
N ALA A 95 -15.53 10.88 -15.80
CA ALA A 95 -14.08 10.75 -15.63
C ALA A 95 -13.38 10.50 -16.98
N ALA A 96 -13.95 9.66 -17.85
CA ALA A 96 -13.41 9.42 -19.18
C ALA A 96 -13.48 10.67 -20.07
N VAL A 97 -14.61 11.40 -20.04
CA VAL A 97 -14.77 12.67 -20.77
C VAL A 97 -13.77 13.71 -20.26
N ALA A 98 -13.62 13.87 -18.95
CA ALA A 98 -12.66 14.79 -18.36
C ALA A 98 -11.21 14.41 -18.69
N GLY A 99 -10.87 13.12 -18.61
CA GLY A 99 -9.54 12.61 -18.97
C GLY A 99 -9.21 12.84 -20.44
N LEU A 100 -10.15 12.58 -21.35
CA LEU A 100 -9.97 12.84 -22.78
C LEU A 100 -9.86 14.33 -23.07
N GLY A 101 -10.72 15.15 -22.45
CA GLY A 101 -10.67 16.61 -22.58
C GLY A 101 -9.33 17.18 -22.11
N PHE A 102 -8.82 16.69 -20.97
CA PHE A 102 -7.50 17.06 -20.46
C PHE A 102 -6.36 16.64 -21.41
N ALA A 103 -6.42 15.42 -21.96
CA ALA A 103 -5.42 14.95 -22.92
C ALA A 103 -5.41 15.79 -24.21
N VAL A 104 -6.59 16.17 -24.73
CA VAL A 104 -6.71 17.05 -25.90
C VAL A 104 -6.16 18.44 -25.60
N LEU A 105 -6.50 19.01 -24.44
CA LEU A 105 -5.97 20.31 -24.02
C LEU A 105 -4.44 20.30 -23.92
N LEU A 106 -3.85 19.25 -23.35
CA LEU A 106 -2.39 19.09 -23.31
C LEU A 106 -1.78 18.94 -24.70
N ALA A 107 -2.39 18.14 -25.58
CA ALA A 107 -1.89 17.95 -26.94
C ALA A 107 -1.94 19.25 -27.75
N LEU A 108 -3.02 20.02 -27.63
CA LEU A 108 -3.14 21.34 -28.25
C LEU A 108 -2.16 22.34 -27.62
N GLY A 109 -2.03 22.34 -26.29
CA GLY A 109 -1.12 23.22 -25.57
C GLY A 109 0.33 22.99 -26.01
N VAL A 110 0.81 21.75 -25.94
CA VAL A 110 2.18 21.39 -26.34
C VAL A 110 2.38 21.54 -27.85
N GLY A 111 1.38 21.19 -28.67
CA GLY A 111 1.47 21.28 -30.13
C GLY A 111 1.50 22.70 -30.68
N ASN A 112 0.96 23.69 -29.95
CA ASN A 112 1.00 25.11 -30.33
C ASN A 112 2.23 25.85 -29.78
N VAL A 113 3.07 25.21 -28.95
CA VAL A 113 4.30 25.83 -28.47
C VAL A 113 5.33 25.85 -29.60
N THR A 114 5.68 27.05 -30.05
CA THR A 114 6.86 27.25 -30.89
C THR A 114 8.10 27.14 -30.00
N PHE A 115 8.78 26.00 -30.08
CA PHE A 115 10.08 25.85 -29.41
C PHE A 115 11.09 26.79 -30.06
N ALA A 116 11.75 27.63 -29.25
CA ALA A 116 12.97 28.29 -29.68
C ALA A 116 14.02 27.23 -30.06
N ALA A 117 14.93 27.56 -30.98
CA ALA A 117 16.03 26.67 -31.31
C ALA A 117 16.75 26.26 -30.01
N PRO A 118 17.03 24.95 -29.80
CA PRO A 118 17.66 24.50 -28.58
C PRO A 118 19.00 25.22 -28.39
N THR A 119 19.08 26.07 -27.37
CA THR A 119 20.32 26.66 -26.92
C THR A 119 21.11 25.56 -26.24
N GLY A 120 22.11 24.99 -26.92
CA GLY A 120 22.94 23.94 -26.35
C GLY A 120 23.53 24.39 -25.00
N MET A 121 23.13 23.72 -23.92
CA MET A 121 23.65 24.00 -22.58
C MET A 121 25.07 23.47 -22.37
N GLU A 122 25.58 22.71 -23.33
CA GLU A 122 26.85 22.00 -23.27
C GLU A 122 28.02 22.95 -22.93
N ALA A 123 28.12 24.10 -23.60
CA ALA A 123 29.17 25.09 -23.33
C ALA A 123 29.11 25.65 -21.90
N ALA A 124 27.91 25.91 -21.37
CA ALA A 124 27.72 26.42 -20.01
C ALA A 124 28.02 25.35 -18.95
N VAL A 125 27.64 24.10 -19.22
CA VAL A 125 27.91 22.95 -18.35
C VAL A 125 29.40 22.65 -18.30
N GLN A 126 30.08 22.67 -19.46
CA GLN A 126 31.53 22.46 -19.53
C GLN A 126 32.30 23.59 -18.83
N ALA A 127 31.88 24.84 -19.00
CA ALA A 127 32.49 25.99 -18.31
C ALA A 127 32.38 25.91 -16.77
N ALA A 128 31.32 25.27 -16.26
CA ALA A 128 31.11 25.06 -14.83
C ALA A 128 31.83 23.80 -14.28
N GLY A 129 32.56 23.04 -15.11
CA GLY A 129 33.25 21.82 -14.69
C GLY A 129 32.38 20.55 -14.72
N GLY A 130 31.28 20.56 -15.46
CA GLY A 130 30.39 19.41 -15.67
C GLY A 130 28.99 19.57 -15.07
N ASN A 131 28.16 18.54 -15.24
CA ASN A 131 26.74 18.58 -14.87
C ASN A 131 26.52 18.77 -13.36
N VAL A 132 27.24 18.01 -12.53
CA VAL A 132 27.08 18.07 -11.07
C VAL A 132 27.57 19.40 -10.48
N PRO A 133 28.78 19.90 -10.81
CA PRO A 133 29.23 21.20 -10.29
C PRO A 133 28.34 22.37 -10.75
N SER A 134 27.85 22.35 -11.99
CA SER A 134 26.92 23.34 -12.51
C SER A 134 25.62 23.41 -11.71
N LEU A 135 25.02 22.24 -11.42
CA LEU A 135 23.83 22.14 -10.58
C LEU A 135 24.10 22.60 -9.15
N ALA A 136 25.23 22.20 -8.56
CA ALA A 136 25.60 22.62 -7.22
C ALA A 136 25.75 24.14 -7.12
N GLN A 137 26.40 24.77 -8.11
CA GLN A 137 26.53 26.23 -8.16
C GLN A 137 25.16 26.91 -8.19
N GLN A 138 24.23 26.44 -9.03
CA GLN A 138 22.87 27.00 -9.06
C GLN A 138 22.12 26.78 -7.74
N LEU A 139 22.22 25.59 -7.15
CA LEU A 139 21.53 25.22 -5.92
C LEU A 139 21.98 26.09 -4.73
N PHE A 140 23.29 26.32 -4.59
CA PHE A 140 23.86 27.05 -3.46
C PHE A 140 24.00 28.55 -3.66
N THR A 141 23.73 29.08 -4.87
CA THR A 141 23.75 30.54 -5.12
C THR A 141 22.35 31.07 -5.37
N ARG A 142 21.70 30.64 -6.45
CA ARG A 142 20.41 31.17 -6.88
C ARG A 142 19.24 30.55 -6.14
N TYR A 143 19.32 29.24 -5.84
CA TYR A 143 18.22 28.47 -5.26
C TYR A 143 18.41 28.12 -3.78
N VAL A 144 19.28 28.85 -3.07
CA VAL A 144 19.60 28.56 -1.66
C VAL A 144 18.34 28.57 -0.78
N PHE A 145 17.44 29.53 -1.00
CA PHE A 145 16.19 29.61 -0.25
C PHE A 145 15.26 28.41 -0.53
N ALA A 146 15.16 27.98 -1.79
CA ALA A 146 14.38 26.79 -2.14
C ALA A 146 14.99 25.52 -1.52
N PHE A 147 16.31 25.42 -1.46
CA PHE A 147 17.02 24.34 -0.80
C PHE A 147 16.75 24.30 0.72
N GLU A 148 16.80 25.45 1.40
CA GLU A 148 16.50 25.55 2.84
C GLU A 148 15.05 25.18 3.14
N VAL A 149 14.09 25.70 2.37
CA VAL A 149 12.67 25.39 2.54
C VAL A 149 12.41 23.90 2.29
N THR A 150 13.05 23.29 1.29
CA THR A 150 12.92 21.85 1.03
C THR A 150 13.52 21.03 2.17
N SER A 151 14.63 21.48 2.75
CA SER A 151 15.25 20.82 3.91
C SER A 151 14.33 20.86 5.14
N ALA A 152 13.72 22.01 5.41
CA ALA A 152 12.72 22.15 6.47
C ALA A 152 11.50 21.25 6.21
N LEU A 153 11.01 21.19 4.96
CA LEU A 153 9.92 20.31 4.56
C LEU A 153 10.23 18.84 4.84
N LEU A 154 11.45 18.37 4.53
CA LEU A 154 11.86 16.98 4.79
C LEU A 154 11.93 16.66 6.28
N ILE A 155 12.42 17.59 7.11
CA ILE A 155 12.44 17.44 8.57
C ILE A 155 11.00 17.35 9.11
N THR A 156 10.13 18.26 8.67
CA THR A 156 8.72 18.27 9.07
C THR A 156 7.99 17.01 8.62
N ALA A 157 8.25 16.53 7.39
CA ALA A 157 7.67 15.29 6.88
C ALA A 157 8.12 14.07 7.69
N ALA A 158 9.41 13.98 8.04
CA ALA A 158 9.93 12.91 8.88
C ALA A 158 9.34 12.92 10.29
N LEU A 159 9.21 14.10 10.91
CA LEU A 159 8.56 14.26 12.20
C LEU A 159 7.07 13.89 12.13
N GLY A 160 6.37 14.36 11.10
CA GLY A 160 4.96 14.05 10.87
C GLY A 160 4.73 12.55 10.68
N ALA A 161 5.56 11.88 9.87
CA ALA A 161 5.51 10.45 9.69
C ALA A 161 5.79 9.68 11.00
N MET A 162 6.78 10.10 11.79
CA MET A 162 7.09 9.49 13.09
C MET A 162 5.90 9.60 14.06
N VAL A 163 5.32 10.79 14.19
CA VAL A 163 4.18 11.03 15.10
C VAL A 163 2.95 10.24 14.64
N LEU A 164 2.66 10.22 13.34
CA LEU A 164 1.49 9.53 12.80
C LEU A 164 1.64 7.99 12.85
N ALA A 165 2.86 7.48 12.68
CA ALA A 165 3.15 6.06 12.81
C ALA A 165 3.27 5.61 14.28
N HIS A 166 3.40 6.55 15.23
CA HIS A 166 3.51 6.22 16.63
C HIS A 166 2.16 5.75 17.18
N ARG A 167 2.00 4.43 17.31
CA ARG A 167 0.82 3.83 17.93
C ARG A 167 0.98 3.79 19.45
N GLU A 168 0.52 4.83 20.11
CA GLU A 168 0.41 4.82 21.56
C GLU A 168 -0.73 3.88 21.99
N ARG A 169 -0.46 3.01 22.97
CA ARG A 169 -1.51 2.15 23.52
C ARG A 169 -2.24 2.94 24.59
N VAL A 170 -3.51 3.25 24.35
CA VAL A 170 -4.40 3.94 25.32
C VAL A 170 -4.46 3.19 26.66
N ARG A 171 -4.27 1.86 26.65
CA ARG A 171 -4.21 1.03 27.85
C ARG A 171 -2.89 0.25 27.89
N PRO A 172 -2.25 0.13 29.07
CA PRO A 172 -1.09 -0.74 29.23
C PRO A 172 -1.45 -2.18 28.86
N LYS A 173 -0.49 -2.95 28.33
CA LYS A 173 -0.71 -4.37 28.04
C LYS A 173 -0.99 -5.08 29.37
N ALA A 174 -2.15 -5.73 29.48
CA ALA A 174 -2.52 -6.44 30.70
C ALA A 174 -1.41 -7.41 31.11
N THR A 175 -1.01 -7.35 32.37
CA THR A 175 0.06 -8.22 32.89
C THR A 175 -0.44 -9.66 33.00
N GLN A 176 0.49 -10.64 33.01
CA GLN A 176 0.13 -12.05 33.25
C GLN A 176 -0.65 -12.23 34.57
N ARG A 177 -0.34 -11.42 35.59
CA ARG A 177 -1.02 -11.42 36.89
C ARG A 177 -2.47 -10.90 36.78
N GLU A 178 -2.69 -9.81 36.05
CA GLU A 178 -4.04 -9.29 35.80
C GLU A 178 -4.89 -10.29 35.01
N LEU A 179 -4.32 -10.88 33.96
CA LEU A 179 -5.00 -11.92 33.17
C LEU A 179 -5.35 -13.13 34.02
N ALA A 180 -4.44 -13.58 34.90
CA ALA A 180 -4.72 -14.68 35.82
C ALA A 180 -5.85 -14.31 36.79
N ARG A 181 -5.81 -13.11 37.40
CA ARG A 181 -6.87 -12.64 38.32
C ARG A 181 -8.22 -12.55 37.62
N ALA A 182 -8.25 -12.00 36.40
CA ALA A 182 -9.47 -11.90 35.60
C ALA A 182 -10.08 -13.27 35.28
N ARG A 183 -9.25 -14.32 35.05
CA ARG A 183 -9.74 -15.70 34.87
C ARG A 183 -10.40 -16.25 36.14
N PHE A 184 -9.83 -15.99 37.31
CA PHE A 184 -10.38 -16.48 38.58
C PHE A 184 -11.65 -15.74 39.01
N ILE A 185 -11.80 -14.47 38.65
CA ILE A 185 -13.04 -13.70 38.88
C ILE A 185 -14.11 -14.06 37.84
N GLY A 186 -13.69 -14.40 36.63
CA GLY A 186 -14.57 -14.78 35.54
C GLY A 186 -15.23 -16.16 35.72
N PRO A 187 -16.15 -16.52 34.81
CA PRO A 187 -16.92 -17.77 34.88
C PRO A 187 -16.08 -19.03 34.60
N GLN A 188 -14.82 -18.88 34.19
CA GLN A 188 -13.96 -19.99 33.81
C GLN A 188 -12.50 -19.74 34.28
N PRO A 189 -12.08 -20.39 35.37
CA PRO A 189 -10.71 -20.29 35.88
C PRO A 189 -9.66 -20.98 34.99
N SER A 190 -10.09 -21.97 34.20
CA SER A 190 -9.20 -22.75 33.32
C SER A 190 -8.88 -22.00 32.03
N PRO A 191 -7.73 -22.28 31.38
CA PRO A 191 -7.51 -21.92 29.98
C PRO A 191 -8.60 -22.49 29.07
N LEU A 192 -8.78 -21.87 27.90
CA LEU A 192 -9.64 -22.42 26.85
C LEU A 192 -9.05 -23.74 26.34
N PRO A 193 -9.88 -24.73 25.98
CA PRO A 193 -9.40 -25.98 25.39
C PRO A 193 -8.68 -25.69 24.08
N GLY A 194 -7.52 -26.32 23.89
CA GLY A 194 -6.79 -26.25 22.62
C GLY A 194 -7.58 -26.93 21.49
N PRO A 195 -7.36 -26.53 20.23
CA PRO A 195 -7.95 -27.24 19.09
C PRO A 195 -7.57 -28.72 19.12
N GLY A 196 -8.49 -29.57 18.71
CA GLY A 196 -8.32 -31.02 18.66
C GLY A 196 -8.30 -31.75 20.01
N THR A 197 -8.57 -31.08 21.15
CA THR A 197 -8.65 -31.76 22.45
C THR A 197 -9.80 -32.79 22.42
N TYR A 198 -9.52 -34.07 22.69
CA TYR A 198 -10.43 -35.22 22.54
C TYR A 198 -10.91 -35.52 21.10
N ALA A 199 -10.40 -34.83 20.08
CA ALA A 199 -10.66 -35.17 18.68
C ALA A 199 -9.65 -36.21 18.15
N LEU A 200 -9.99 -36.87 17.05
CA LEU A 200 -9.10 -37.83 16.38
C LEU A 200 -7.90 -37.16 15.69
N HIS A 201 -7.97 -35.85 15.45
CA HIS A 201 -6.94 -35.08 14.76
C HIS A 201 -6.65 -33.79 15.53
N ASN A 202 -5.36 -33.45 15.67
CA ASN A 202 -4.86 -32.29 16.42
C ASN A 202 -4.63 -31.06 15.52
N ALA A 203 -5.34 -30.96 14.40
CA ALA A 203 -5.22 -29.84 13.48
C ALA A 203 -5.84 -28.55 14.06
N ILE A 204 -5.32 -27.39 13.66
CA ILE A 204 -5.70 -26.08 14.24
C ILE A 204 -7.13 -25.64 13.88
N ASP A 205 -7.66 -26.20 12.79
CA ASP A 205 -9.03 -26.06 12.28
C ASP A 205 -9.99 -27.09 12.89
N MET A 206 -9.48 -28.06 13.67
CA MET A 206 -10.30 -29.05 14.36
C MET A 206 -10.69 -28.56 15.75
N PRO A 207 -11.98 -28.47 16.08
CA PRO A 207 -12.41 -28.06 17.39
C PRO A 207 -12.21 -29.19 18.41
N ALA A 208 -12.11 -28.83 19.67
CA ALA A 208 -12.15 -29.76 20.77
C ALA A 208 -13.54 -30.39 20.91
N LEU A 209 -13.58 -31.64 21.36
CA LEU A 209 -14.80 -32.34 21.73
C LEU A 209 -15.00 -32.30 23.25
N LEU A 210 -16.26 -32.22 23.66
CA LEU A 210 -16.70 -32.38 25.04
C LEU A 210 -16.79 -33.87 25.39
N PRO A 211 -16.89 -34.23 26.68
CA PRO A 211 -17.00 -35.64 27.10
C PRO A 211 -18.22 -36.39 26.52
N ASP A 212 -19.23 -35.66 26.03
CA ASP A 212 -20.41 -36.19 25.34
C ASP A 212 -20.22 -36.35 23.82
N GLY A 213 -19.03 -36.03 23.30
CA GLY A 213 -18.70 -36.06 21.88
C GLY A 213 -19.15 -34.82 21.10
N THR A 214 -19.81 -33.86 21.72
CA THR A 214 -20.23 -32.62 21.06
C THR A 214 -19.06 -31.63 20.91
N VAL A 215 -19.17 -30.71 19.95
CA VAL A 215 -18.11 -29.74 19.66
C VAL A 215 -18.10 -28.59 20.67
N SER A 216 -16.92 -28.26 21.18
CA SER A 216 -16.73 -27.11 22.07
C SER A 216 -16.59 -25.80 21.27
N PRO A 217 -17.58 -24.88 21.34
CA PRO A 217 -17.53 -23.62 20.59
C PRO A 217 -16.36 -22.71 21.05
N LYS A 218 -15.82 -22.97 22.24
CA LYS A 218 -14.71 -22.21 22.85
C LYS A 218 -13.34 -22.51 22.26
N SER A 219 -13.20 -23.63 21.54
CA SER A 219 -11.94 -24.06 20.90
C SER A 219 -11.80 -23.65 19.43
N ILE A 220 -12.85 -23.06 18.84
CA ILE A 220 -12.86 -22.69 17.43
C ILE A 220 -12.02 -21.43 17.23
N ASN A 221 -11.04 -21.50 16.33
CA ASN A 221 -10.25 -20.34 15.94
C ASN A 221 -11.11 -19.40 15.07
N ARG A 222 -11.39 -18.20 15.59
CA ARG A 222 -12.22 -17.21 14.92
C ARG A 222 -11.65 -16.73 13.59
N VAL A 223 -10.33 -16.69 13.45
CA VAL A 223 -9.67 -16.23 12.22
C VAL A 223 -9.88 -17.24 11.09
N LEU A 224 -9.67 -18.52 11.38
CA LEU A 224 -9.90 -19.61 10.42
C LEU A 224 -11.39 -19.73 10.08
N ALA A 225 -12.26 -19.65 11.10
CA ALA A 225 -13.70 -19.65 10.89
C ALA A 225 -14.17 -18.53 9.93
N ARG A 226 -13.62 -17.31 10.04
CA ARG A 226 -13.93 -16.20 9.12
C ARG A 226 -13.42 -16.49 7.71
N HIS A 227 -12.16 -16.89 7.58
CA HIS A 227 -11.54 -17.22 6.29
C HIS A 227 -12.32 -18.31 5.54
N ASP A 228 -12.67 -19.40 6.22
CA ASP A 228 -13.46 -20.50 5.66
C ASP A 228 -14.84 -20.02 5.15
N THR A 229 -15.42 -19.02 5.82
CA THR A 229 -16.73 -18.46 5.45
C THR A 229 -16.62 -17.50 4.25
N GLU A 230 -15.57 -16.68 4.20
CA GLU A 230 -15.29 -15.73 3.12
C GLU A 230 -14.94 -16.44 1.80
N ASP A 231 -14.17 -17.53 1.87
CA ASP A 231 -13.78 -18.34 0.70
C ASP A 231 -14.82 -19.41 0.30
N GLY A 232 -15.91 -19.53 1.06
CA GLY A 232 -16.97 -20.51 0.81
C GLY A 232 -16.58 -21.97 1.09
N VAL A 233 -15.44 -22.20 1.77
CA VAL A 233 -14.97 -23.52 2.21
C VAL A 233 -15.76 -23.92 3.46
N ARG A 234 -16.92 -24.55 3.25
CA ARG A 234 -17.70 -25.08 4.39
C ARG A 234 -17.12 -26.43 4.83
N PRO A 235 -17.00 -26.68 6.15
CA PRO A 235 -16.73 -28.02 6.64
C PRO A 235 -17.77 -29.01 6.09
N THR A 236 -17.33 -30.21 5.71
CA THR A 236 -18.22 -31.29 5.24
C THR A 236 -19.19 -31.76 6.33
N ASP A 237 -18.83 -31.55 7.60
CA ASP A 237 -19.67 -31.83 8.75
C ASP A 237 -20.69 -30.69 9.00
N PRO A 238 -22.01 -30.98 8.89
CA PRO A 238 -23.06 -29.98 9.06
C PRO A 238 -23.13 -29.37 10.47
N GLU A 239 -22.75 -30.12 11.52
CA GLU A 239 -22.77 -29.59 12.90
C GLU A 239 -21.65 -28.57 13.10
N LYS A 240 -20.46 -28.86 12.59
CA LYS A 240 -19.30 -27.96 12.62
C LYS A 240 -19.58 -26.66 11.85
N ALA A 241 -20.26 -26.74 10.71
CA ALA A 241 -20.65 -25.58 9.91
C ALA A 241 -21.66 -24.67 10.64
N ALA A 242 -22.63 -25.25 11.36
CA ALA A 242 -23.61 -24.49 12.13
C ALA A 242 -22.96 -23.73 13.30
N LEU A 243 -22.01 -24.37 13.99
CA LEU A 243 -21.28 -23.78 15.11
C LEU A 243 -20.35 -22.65 14.66
N ILE A 244 -19.64 -22.81 13.54
CA ILE A 244 -18.82 -21.74 12.95
C ILE A 244 -19.68 -20.51 12.67
N LYS A 245 -20.86 -20.70 12.08
CA LYS A 245 -21.80 -19.61 11.81
C LYS A 245 -22.24 -18.92 13.10
N GLN A 246 -22.60 -19.68 14.13
CA GLN A 246 -23.02 -19.15 15.43
C GLN A 246 -21.91 -18.37 16.14
N VAL A 247 -20.66 -18.86 16.07
CA VAL A 247 -19.50 -18.19 16.65
C VAL A 247 -19.22 -16.86 15.95
N ILE A 248 -19.31 -16.82 14.62
CA ILE A 248 -19.13 -15.61 13.83
C ILE A 248 -20.24 -14.59 14.13
N GLU A 249 -21.50 -15.02 14.14
CA GLU A 249 -22.66 -14.17 14.41
C GLU A 249 -22.57 -13.54 15.81
N LYS A 250 -22.18 -14.32 16.82
CA LYS A 250 -21.94 -13.81 18.18
C LYS A 250 -20.78 -12.81 18.23
N ASP A 251 -19.72 -13.02 17.44
CA ASP A 251 -18.55 -12.13 17.37
C ASP A 251 -18.87 -10.80 16.69
N ILE A 252 -19.78 -10.79 15.71
CA ILE A 252 -20.32 -9.58 15.08
C ILE A 252 -21.14 -8.78 16.11
N VAL A 253 -22.04 -9.44 16.83
CA VAL A 253 -22.89 -8.80 17.85
C VAL A 253 -22.07 -8.18 18.98
N VAL A 254 -20.99 -8.82 19.43
CA VAL A 254 -20.08 -8.27 20.46
C VAL A 254 -19.32 -7.04 19.96
N LYS A 255 -19.01 -6.95 18.66
CA LYS A 255 -18.39 -5.76 18.05
C LYS A 255 -19.37 -4.61 17.82
N GLU A 256 -20.66 -4.90 17.64
CA GLU A 256 -21.71 -3.90 17.37
C GLU A 256 -22.39 -3.37 18.64
N ALA A 257 -22.19 -4.02 19.79
CA ALA A 257 -22.66 -3.50 21.07
C ALA A 257 -21.92 -2.19 21.41
N PRO A 258 -22.63 -1.08 21.72
CA PRO A 258 -21.96 0.15 22.15
C PRO A 258 -21.14 -0.17 23.41
N GLU A 259 -19.84 0.13 23.38
CA GLU A 259 -18.99 0.07 24.57
C GLU A 259 -19.63 0.99 25.61
N GLN A 260 -20.38 0.40 26.55
CA GLN A 260 -20.88 1.13 27.71
C GLN A 260 -19.64 1.56 28.49
N GLU A 261 -19.42 2.87 28.46
CA GLU A 261 -18.46 3.63 29.23
C GLU A 261 -18.65 3.29 30.72
N ASP A 262 -17.84 2.35 31.22
CA ASP A 262 -17.76 2.04 32.65
C ASP A 262 -16.94 3.15 33.31
N ASP A 263 -17.63 4.28 33.52
CA ASP A 263 -17.12 5.46 34.21
C ASP A 263 -17.34 5.23 35.71
N ARG A 264 -16.33 4.66 36.39
CA ARG A 264 -16.16 4.65 37.86
C ARG A 264 -14.70 4.64 38.28
#